data_AF-A0A927MCU7-F1
#
_entry.id   AF-A0A927MCU7-F1
#
_cell.length_a   1.000
_cell.length_b   1.000
_cell.length_c   1.000
_cell.angle_alpha   90.00
_cell.angle_beta   90.00
_cell.angle_gamma   90.00
#
_symmetry.space_group_name_H-M   'P 1'
#
loop_
_entity.id
_entity.type
_entity.pdbx_description
1 polymer ?
#
loop_
_entity_poly.entity_id
_entity_poly.type
_entity_poly.pdbx_seq_one_letter_code
_entity_poly.pdbx_strand_id
1 'polypeptide(L)'
;MQQQDPMCYQAFQANPDTMWNWMSALRDGLGGQFQARTPDGQLCSNGLSRNNSVNRAGAWKRSNVGRSFTVQLYDQASHGADYFRVYVTKQGFNPATQSVGWGNLDLITTTGRYAPAQNISFNVSTSGRTGAHVLFVIWQASHLDQAYMWCSDINIS
;
A
#
# COMPACT_ATOMS: atom_id res chain seq x y z
N MET A 1 6.03 -17.24 -15.70
CA MET A 1 5.37 -16.12 -15.00
C MET A 1 3.86 -16.05 -15.23
N GLN A 2 3.34 -15.97 -16.47
CA GLN A 2 1.90 -15.80 -16.73
C GLN A 2 0.97 -16.75 -15.95
N GLN A 3 1.32 -18.03 -15.80
CA GLN A 3 0.50 -19.00 -15.05
C GLN A 3 0.83 -19.04 -13.54
N GLN A 4 2.07 -18.74 -13.15
CA GLN A 4 2.56 -18.87 -11.77
C GLN A 4 2.26 -17.64 -10.93
N ASP A 5 2.34 -16.47 -11.57
CA ASP A 5 2.08 -15.15 -11.01
C ASP A 5 1.48 -14.24 -12.09
N PRO A 6 0.19 -14.45 -12.42
CA PRO A 6 -0.48 -13.70 -13.48
C PRO A 6 -0.55 -12.20 -13.20
N MET A 7 -0.58 -11.79 -11.93
CA MET A 7 -0.71 -10.38 -11.56
C MET A 7 0.62 -9.63 -11.68
N CYS A 8 1.75 -10.23 -11.31
CA CYS A 8 3.05 -9.66 -11.62
C CYS A 8 3.33 -9.70 -13.13
N TYR A 9 2.94 -10.79 -13.81
CA TYR A 9 3.10 -10.88 -15.27
C TYR A 9 2.38 -9.74 -16.00
N GLN A 10 1.10 -9.51 -15.72
CA GLN A 10 0.35 -8.43 -16.37
C GLN A 10 0.88 -7.04 -16.01
N ALA A 11 1.38 -6.84 -14.79
CA ALA A 11 1.99 -5.58 -14.39
C ALA A 11 3.28 -5.30 -15.17
N PHE A 12 4.12 -6.33 -15.35
CA PHE A 12 5.35 -6.25 -16.14
C PHE A 12 5.07 -6.03 -17.63
N GLN A 13 4.05 -6.67 -18.19
CA GLN A 13 3.66 -6.41 -19.58
C GLN A 13 3.11 -4.99 -19.78
N ALA A 14 2.38 -4.45 -18.80
CA ALA A 14 1.82 -3.10 -18.89
C ALA A 14 2.91 -2.02 -18.81
N ASN A 15 3.84 -2.13 -17.85
CA ASN A 15 4.98 -1.24 -17.72
C ASN A 15 6.05 -1.83 -16.79
N PRO A 16 7.20 -2.30 -17.31
CA PRO A 16 8.32 -2.81 -16.50
C PRO A 16 8.84 -1.80 -15.47
N ASP A 17 8.74 -0.50 -15.73
CA ASP A 17 9.20 0.55 -14.82
C ASP A 17 8.42 0.57 -13.49
N THR A 18 7.18 0.03 -13.47
CA THR A 18 6.43 -0.18 -12.22
C THR A 18 7.22 -1.03 -11.22
N MET A 19 8.02 -1.98 -11.70
CA MET A 19 8.85 -2.87 -10.88
C MET A 19 10.28 -2.34 -10.74
N TRP A 20 10.86 -1.77 -11.79
CA TRP A 20 12.22 -1.22 -11.69
C TRP A 20 12.29 0.01 -10.79
N ASN A 21 11.27 0.86 -10.84
CA ASN A 21 11.16 2.08 -10.08
C ASN A 21 10.20 1.94 -8.88
N TRP A 22 10.28 0.79 -8.21
CA TRP A 22 9.38 0.40 -7.11
C TRP A 22 9.40 1.38 -5.92
N MET A 23 10.52 2.08 -5.71
CA MET A 23 10.66 3.09 -4.64
C MET A 23 9.84 4.37 -4.93
N SER A 24 9.53 4.66 -6.20
CA SER A 24 9.00 5.98 -6.59
C SER A 24 7.48 6.00 -6.75
N ALA A 25 6.73 5.24 -5.96
CA ALA A 25 5.27 5.34 -5.89
C ALA A 25 4.82 6.55 -5.04
N LEU A 26 5.34 7.73 -5.36
CA LEU A 26 5.22 8.97 -4.59
C LEU A 26 4.46 10.06 -5.35
N ARG A 27 3.86 11.00 -4.60
CA ARG A 27 3.26 12.23 -5.11
C ARG A 27 3.53 13.39 -4.18
N ASP A 28 3.87 14.53 -4.77
CA ASP A 28 4.07 15.77 -4.05
C ASP A 28 2.78 16.59 -3.93
N GLY A 29 2.72 17.44 -2.91
CA GLY A 29 1.70 18.48 -2.76
C GLY A 29 0.30 17.95 -2.47
N LEU A 30 0.14 16.75 -1.90
CA LEU A 30 -1.19 16.20 -1.59
C LEU A 30 -1.89 16.99 -0.48
N GLY A 31 -1.16 17.71 0.38
CA GLY A 31 -1.72 18.53 1.45
C GLY A 31 -2.61 17.74 2.41
N GLY A 32 -2.32 16.45 2.61
CA GLY A 32 -3.16 15.53 3.38
C GLY A 32 -4.52 15.18 2.76
N GLN A 33 -4.84 15.68 1.56
CA GLN A 33 -6.12 15.45 0.87
C GLN A 33 -6.15 14.13 0.09
N PHE A 34 -5.74 13.04 0.74
CA PHE A 34 -5.53 11.74 0.07
C PHE A 34 -6.79 11.22 -0.61
N GLN A 35 -7.94 11.22 0.08
CA GLN A 35 -9.19 10.72 -0.49
C GLN A 35 -9.74 11.60 -1.61
N ALA A 36 -9.67 12.93 -1.45
CA ALA A 36 -10.15 13.85 -2.47
C ALA A 36 -9.26 13.85 -3.73
N ARG A 37 -7.97 13.50 -3.60
CA ARG A 37 -6.98 13.55 -4.69
C ARG A 37 -6.52 12.18 -5.21
N THR A 38 -7.07 11.10 -4.67
CA THR A 38 -6.82 9.72 -5.11
C THR A 38 -8.17 8.99 -5.16
N PRO A 39 -8.83 8.95 -6.33
CA PRO A 39 -10.14 8.30 -6.47
C PRO A 39 -10.12 6.80 -6.13
N ASP A 40 -11.29 6.24 -5.84
CA ASP A 40 -11.45 4.79 -5.68
C ASP A 40 -10.91 4.03 -6.90
N GLY A 41 -10.28 2.88 -6.65
CA GLY A 41 -9.60 2.09 -7.69
C GLY A 41 -8.26 2.66 -8.15
N GLN A 42 -7.76 3.74 -7.55
CA GLN A 42 -6.44 4.33 -7.85
C GLN A 42 -5.49 4.32 -6.65
N LEU A 43 -5.89 3.71 -5.53
CA LEU A 43 -5.13 3.75 -4.28
C LEU A 43 -3.78 3.04 -4.40
N CYS A 44 -3.74 1.85 -5.00
CA CYS A 44 -2.51 1.05 -5.10
C CYS A 44 -1.48 1.65 -6.07
N SER A 45 -1.91 2.40 -7.08
CA SER A 45 -1.00 3.17 -7.95
C SER A 45 -0.61 4.53 -7.38
N ASN A 46 -1.13 4.93 -6.21
CA ASN A 46 -1.08 6.30 -5.71
C ASN A 46 -1.68 7.32 -6.72
N GLY A 47 -2.53 6.89 -7.66
CA GLY A 47 -3.00 7.72 -8.77
C GLY A 47 -1.95 8.03 -9.85
N LEU A 48 -0.83 7.29 -9.87
CA LEU A 48 0.20 7.41 -10.91
C LEU A 48 -0.18 6.52 -12.10
N SER A 49 -0.41 7.14 -13.26
CA SER A 49 -0.81 6.43 -14.48
C SER A 49 0.18 5.32 -14.87
N ARG A 50 1.49 5.57 -14.70
CA ARG A 50 2.56 4.60 -14.97
C ARG A 50 2.45 3.31 -14.16
N ASN A 51 1.76 3.35 -13.01
CA ASN A 51 1.59 2.23 -12.08
C ASN A 51 0.15 1.66 -12.12
N ASN A 52 -0.71 2.07 -13.07
CA ASN A 52 -2.12 1.67 -13.07
C ASN A 52 -2.37 0.15 -13.07
N SER A 53 -1.40 -0.64 -13.54
CA SER A 53 -1.50 -2.10 -13.55
C SER A 53 -1.61 -2.72 -12.15
N VAL A 54 -1.13 -2.04 -11.10
CA VAL A 54 -1.25 -2.54 -9.71
C VAL A 54 -2.61 -2.27 -9.08
N ASN A 55 -3.50 -1.51 -9.73
CA ASN A 55 -4.88 -1.31 -9.28
C ASN A 55 -5.80 -2.49 -9.61
N ARG A 56 -5.34 -3.41 -10.47
CA ARG A 56 -6.15 -4.50 -11.00
C ARG A 56 -6.46 -5.52 -9.90
N ALA A 57 -7.74 -5.78 -9.66
CA ALA A 57 -8.16 -6.90 -8.80
C ALA A 57 -7.71 -8.24 -9.40
N GLY A 58 -7.34 -9.18 -8.55
CA GLY A 58 -6.91 -10.50 -9.01
C GLY A 58 -6.13 -11.30 -7.96
N ALA A 59 -5.59 -12.43 -8.40
CA ALA A 59 -4.86 -13.36 -7.56
C ALA A 59 -3.41 -12.91 -7.30
N TRP A 60 -3.23 -11.70 -6.73
CA TRP A 60 -1.92 -11.23 -6.26
C TRP A 60 -1.36 -12.19 -5.20
N LYS A 61 -0.03 -12.36 -5.19
CA LYS A 61 0.66 -13.15 -4.16
C LYS A 61 0.51 -12.47 -2.81
N ARG A 62 0.28 -13.27 -1.76
CA ARG A 62 0.01 -12.79 -0.41
C ARG A 62 1.11 -13.20 0.55
N SER A 63 1.45 -12.29 1.45
CA SER A 63 2.24 -12.59 2.65
C SER A 63 1.33 -13.11 3.76
N ASN A 64 1.67 -14.24 4.36
CA ASN A 64 0.96 -14.74 5.54
C ASN A 64 1.36 -13.94 6.77
N VAL A 65 0.39 -13.43 7.51
CA VAL A 65 0.60 -12.64 8.74
C VAL A 65 -0.37 -13.11 9.83
N GLY A 66 0.05 -12.99 11.09
CA GLY A 66 -0.87 -13.12 12.21
C GLY A 66 -1.76 -11.87 12.37
N ARG A 67 -2.68 -11.90 13.33
CA ARG A 67 -3.50 -10.72 13.68
C ARG A 67 -2.69 -9.53 14.18
N SER A 68 -1.49 -9.77 14.69
CA SER A 68 -0.49 -8.73 14.98
C SER A 68 0.75 -8.97 14.13
N PHE A 69 1.22 -7.94 13.44
CA PHE A 69 2.36 -8.02 12.55
C PHE A 69 3.11 -6.69 12.48
N THR A 70 4.32 -6.72 11.93
CA THR A 70 5.16 -5.53 11.76
C THR A 70 5.03 -4.99 10.34
N VAL A 71 4.74 -3.69 10.22
CA VAL A 71 4.93 -2.96 8.97
C VAL A 71 6.39 -2.52 8.93
N GLN A 72 7.07 -2.81 7.82
CA GLN A 72 8.47 -2.44 7.60
C GLN A 72 8.59 -1.58 6.35
N LEU A 73 9.21 -0.42 6.50
CA LEU A 73 9.59 0.48 5.42
C LEU A 73 11.11 0.47 5.26
N TYR A 74 11.55 0.40 4.01
CA TYR A 74 12.90 0.79 3.61
C TYR A 74 12.86 2.11 2.81
N ASP A 75 13.66 3.07 3.23
CA ASP A 75 13.83 4.39 2.63
C ASP A 75 15.31 4.65 2.38
N GLN A 76 15.73 4.58 1.12
CA GLN A 76 17.15 4.80 0.77
C GLN A 76 17.66 6.18 1.21
N ALA A 77 16.81 7.20 1.19
CA ALA A 77 17.18 8.59 1.41
C ALA A 77 17.02 9.04 2.86
N SER A 78 16.46 8.19 3.73
CA SER A 78 16.26 8.48 5.16
C SER A 78 15.50 9.79 5.38
N HIS A 79 14.42 10.02 4.63
CA HIS A 79 13.56 11.18 4.74
C HIS A 79 12.84 11.30 6.09
N GLY A 80 12.76 10.20 6.85
CA GLY A 80 11.93 10.13 8.05
C GLY A 80 10.44 10.15 7.70
N ALA A 81 9.58 10.23 8.71
CA ALA A 81 8.13 10.26 8.49
C ALA A 81 7.47 11.24 9.44
N ASP A 82 6.57 12.07 8.93
CA ASP A 82 5.66 12.85 9.78
C ASP A 82 4.65 11.91 10.43
N TYR A 83 4.13 10.96 9.66
CA TYR A 83 3.30 9.86 10.12
C TYR A 83 3.18 8.76 9.06
N PHE A 84 2.72 7.60 9.51
CA PHE A 84 2.11 6.57 8.68
C PHE A 84 0.62 6.47 8.99
N ARG A 85 -0.22 6.29 7.97
CA ARG A 85 -1.60 5.83 8.15
C ARG A 85 -1.72 4.45 7.55
N VAL A 86 -2.14 3.49 8.37
CA VAL A 86 -2.27 2.09 7.97
C VAL A 86 -3.73 1.71 7.96
N TYR A 87 -4.17 1.20 6.81
CA TYR A 87 -5.52 0.74 6.56
C TYR A 87 -5.50 -0.74 6.21
N VAL A 88 -6.57 -1.45 6.52
CA VAL A 88 -6.78 -2.82 6.06
C VAL A 88 -8.19 -2.93 5.51
N THR A 89 -8.35 -3.66 4.41
CA THR A 89 -9.68 -3.93 3.85
C THR A 89 -10.60 -4.56 4.89
N LYS A 90 -11.89 -4.20 4.82
CA LYS A 90 -12.94 -4.73 5.70
C LYS A 90 -13.09 -6.24 5.51
N GLN A 91 -13.55 -6.94 6.55
CA GLN A 91 -13.92 -8.36 6.42
C GLN A 91 -14.99 -8.53 5.34
N GLY A 92 -14.83 -9.56 4.50
CA GLY A 92 -15.72 -9.80 3.36
C GLY A 92 -15.30 -9.13 2.05
N PHE A 93 -14.30 -8.23 2.06
CA PHE A 93 -13.69 -7.74 0.83
C PHE A 93 -12.93 -8.87 0.10
N ASN A 94 -13.18 -9.03 -1.19
CA ASN A 94 -12.52 -10.01 -2.03
C ASN A 94 -11.50 -9.34 -2.99
N PRO A 95 -10.19 -9.33 -2.67
CA PRO A 95 -9.16 -8.72 -3.51
C PRO A 95 -9.00 -9.40 -4.89
N ALA A 96 -9.52 -10.61 -5.06
CA ALA A 96 -9.48 -11.30 -6.35
C ALA A 96 -10.46 -10.72 -7.38
N THR A 97 -11.51 -10.03 -6.92
CA THR A 97 -12.60 -9.55 -7.79
C THR A 97 -12.99 -8.09 -7.55
N GLN A 98 -12.55 -7.48 -6.44
CA GLN A 98 -12.89 -6.12 -6.08
C GLN A 98 -11.66 -5.22 -6.05
N SER A 99 -11.80 -4.01 -6.57
CA SER A 99 -10.76 -2.97 -6.50
C SER A 99 -10.78 -2.26 -5.13
N VAL A 100 -9.60 -1.92 -4.64
CA VAL A 100 -9.44 -1.17 -3.38
C VAL A 100 -9.95 0.26 -3.55
N GLY A 101 -10.70 0.73 -2.55
CA GLY A 101 -11.29 2.06 -2.50
C GLY A 101 -11.53 2.47 -1.06
N TRP A 102 -11.65 3.77 -0.80
CA TRP A 102 -11.72 4.30 0.57
C TRP A 102 -12.88 3.71 1.37
N GLY A 103 -14.02 3.44 0.72
CA GLY A 103 -15.19 2.84 1.36
C GLY A 103 -14.99 1.40 1.86
N ASN A 104 -14.00 0.67 1.33
CA ASN A 104 -13.72 -0.71 1.71
C ASN A 104 -12.53 -0.88 2.68
N LEU A 105 -11.94 0.23 3.15
CA LEU A 105 -10.84 0.26 4.10
C LEU A 105 -11.31 0.70 5.48
N ASP A 106 -10.69 0.15 6.53
CA ASP A 106 -10.70 0.78 7.86
C ASP A 106 -9.28 1.23 8.21
N LEU A 107 -9.18 2.44 8.77
CA LEU A 107 -7.94 2.93 9.38
C LEU A 107 -7.70 2.14 10.69
N ILE A 108 -6.59 1.42 10.77
CA ILE A 108 -6.25 0.62 11.96
C ILE A 108 -5.20 1.30 12.84
N THR A 109 -4.36 2.17 12.28
CA THR A 109 -3.29 2.87 13.02
C THR A 109 -2.89 4.15 12.31
N THR A 110 -2.69 5.22 13.08
CA THR A 110 -1.90 6.38 12.67
C THR A 110 -0.72 6.48 13.62
N THR A 111 0.50 6.53 13.10
CA THR A 111 1.69 6.70 13.93
C THR A 111 1.98 8.17 14.21
N GLY A 112 2.89 8.42 15.15
CA GLY A 112 3.59 9.70 15.25
C GLY A 112 4.77 9.80 14.27
N ARG A 113 5.62 10.80 14.54
CA ARG A 113 6.82 11.09 13.76
C ARG A 113 7.91 10.05 13.97
N TYR A 114 8.66 9.76 12.90
CA TYR A 114 9.91 9.02 12.92
C TYR A 114 11.05 9.90 12.44
N ALA A 115 12.20 9.81 13.13
CA ALA A 115 13.42 10.48 12.69
C ALA A 115 13.92 9.90 11.35
N PRO A 116 14.77 10.65 10.60
CA PRO A 116 15.53 10.14 9.48
C PRO A 116 16.18 8.78 9.76
N ALA A 117 15.78 7.75 9.01
CA ALA A 117 16.33 6.40 9.11
C ALA A 117 16.08 5.64 7.81
N GLN A 118 16.98 4.72 7.46
CA GLN A 118 16.78 3.88 6.28
C GLN A 118 15.72 2.80 6.50
N ASN A 119 15.57 2.33 7.73
CA ASN A 119 14.60 1.30 8.08
C ASN A 119 13.71 1.84 9.18
N ILE A 120 12.40 1.89 8.91
CA ILE A 120 11.37 2.26 9.88
C ILE A 120 10.44 1.07 10.03
N SER A 121 10.14 0.69 11.26
CA SER A 121 9.20 -0.39 11.52
C SER A 121 8.35 -0.12 12.74
N PHE A 122 7.12 -0.65 12.71
CA PHE A 122 6.19 -0.54 13.81
C PHE A 122 5.15 -1.67 13.75
N ASN A 123 4.64 -2.03 14.92
CA ASN A 123 3.66 -3.09 15.04
C ASN A 123 2.25 -2.55 14.80
N VAL A 124 1.44 -3.36 14.12
CA VAL A 124 0.02 -3.13 13.92
C VAL A 124 -0.75 -4.37 14.35
N SER A 125 -1.95 -4.16 14.86
CA SER A 125 -2.87 -5.24 15.24
C SER A 125 -4.21 -5.05 14.56
N THR A 126 -4.78 -6.16 14.09
CA THR A 126 -6.11 -6.21 13.47
C THR A 126 -7.04 -7.04 14.34
N SER A 127 -8.33 -6.66 14.33
CA SER A 127 -9.41 -7.44 14.95
C SER A 127 -10.51 -7.70 13.93
N GLY A 128 -11.22 -8.81 14.11
CA GLY A 128 -12.36 -9.19 13.27
C GLY A 128 -12.00 -9.51 11.81
N ARG A 129 -10.74 -9.81 11.51
CA ARG A 129 -10.24 -10.06 10.15
C ARG A 129 -9.56 -11.41 10.02
N THR A 130 -9.83 -12.11 8.93
CA THR A 130 -9.22 -13.40 8.57
C THR A 130 -9.25 -13.61 7.06
N GLY A 131 -8.23 -14.29 6.53
CA GLY A 131 -8.12 -14.62 5.11
C GLY A 131 -7.48 -13.50 4.28
N ALA A 132 -7.85 -13.43 3.00
CA ALA A 132 -7.26 -12.50 2.04
C ALA A 132 -7.68 -11.05 2.30
N HIS A 133 -6.69 -10.17 2.47
CA HIS A 133 -6.88 -8.73 2.66
C HIS A 133 -5.83 -7.93 1.88
N VAL A 134 -6.07 -6.63 1.73
CA VAL A 134 -5.06 -5.67 1.31
C VAL A 134 -4.74 -4.75 2.49
N LEU A 135 -3.45 -4.67 2.82
CA LEU A 135 -2.88 -3.64 3.67
C LEU A 135 -2.58 -2.42 2.80
N PHE A 136 -3.15 -1.27 3.13
CA PHE A 136 -2.88 -0.01 2.44
C PHE A 136 -2.18 0.95 3.38
N VAL A 137 -0.99 1.43 2.99
CA VAL A 137 -0.16 2.29 3.82
C VAL A 137 0.06 3.61 3.11
N ILE A 138 -0.18 4.71 3.83
CA ILE A 138 0.25 6.05 3.45
C ILE A 138 1.44 6.41 4.32
N TRP A 139 2.55 6.80 3.68
CA TRP A 139 3.71 7.39 4.34
C TRP A 139 3.83 8.85 3.92
N GLN A 140 3.72 9.77 4.88
CA GLN A 140 4.04 11.19 4.69
C GLN A 140 5.50 11.39 5.09
N ALA A 141 6.38 11.63 4.13
CA ALA A 141 7.80 11.87 4.38
C ALA A 141 8.01 13.25 5.02
N SER A 142 9.06 13.41 5.84
CA SER A 142 9.28 14.67 6.59
C SER A 142 10.05 15.76 5.84
N HIS A 143 10.64 15.46 4.68
CA HIS A 143 11.54 16.38 3.98
C HIS A 143 10.81 17.41 3.10
N LEU A 144 9.59 17.11 2.64
CA LEU A 144 8.64 18.00 1.97
C LEU A 144 7.24 17.38 2.00
N ASP A 145 6.23 18.06 1.43
CA ASP A 145 4.91 17.45 1.25
C ASP A 145 4.94 16.38 0.16
N GLN A 146 5.48 15.22 0.51
CA GLN A 146 5.60 14.05 -0.35
C GLN A 146 4.96 12.85 0.33
N ALA A 147 4.02 12.23 -0.37
CA ALA A 147 3.27 11.10 0.12
C ALA A 147 3.50 9.88 -0.77
N TYR A 148 3.83 8.78 -0.13
CA TYR A 148 3.89 7.46 -0.72
C TYR A 148 2.63 6.69 -0.33
N MET A 149 2.09 5.93 -1.27
CA MET A 149 0.96 5.05 -1.01
C MET A 149 1.25 3.67 -1.59
N TRP A 150 1.09 2.64 -0.77
CA TRP A 150 1.37 1.27 -1.17
C TRP A 150 0.25 0.32 -0.75
N CYS A 151 0.02 -0.67 -1.61
CA CYS A 151 -0.78 -1.84 -1.28
C CYS A 151 0.15 -3.04 -1.04
N SER A 152 -0.17 -3.84 -0.02
CA SER A 152 0.43 -5.15 0.19
C SER A 152 -0.69 -6.17 0.38
N ASP A 153 -0.72 -7.16 -0.50
CA ASP A 153 -1.62 -8.30 -0.38
C ASP A 153 -1.17 -9.20 0.78
N ILE A 154 -2.07 -9.42 1.74
CA ILE A 154 -1.81 -10.21 2.95
C ILE A 154 -2.87 -11.29 3.14
N ASN A 155 -2.50 -12.34 3.86
CA ASN A 155 -3.40 -13.38 4.33
C ASN A 155 -3.32 -13.45 5.86
N ILE A 156 -4.40 -13.07 6.55
CA ILE A 156 -4.45 -12.96 8.01
C ILE A 156 -4.94 -14.29 8.60
N SER A 157 -4.10 -14.94 9.41
CA SER A 157 -4.43 -16.15 10.19
C SER A 157 -4.93 -15.81 11.60
#